data_AF-A0A7M7KJL7-F1
#
_entry.id   AF-A0A7M7KJL7-F1
#
_cell.length_a   1.000
_cell.length_b   1.000
_cell.length_c   1.000
_cell.angle_alpha   90.00
_cell.angle_beta   90.00
_cell.angle_gamma   90.00
#
_symmetry.space_group_name_H-M   'P 1'
#
loop_
_entity.id
_entity.type
_entity.pdbx_description
1 polymer ?
#
loop_
_entity_poly.entity_id
_entity_poly.type
_entity_poly.pdbx_seq_one_letter_code
_entity_poly.pdbx_strand_id
1 'polypeptide(L)'
;MAKKKLRDSNSSNDNVEREELSMPQRPAKKPRTKRGQSDAAADSRRCLDENTPPTSSRRGRKRTQNADGFSQGSRKMNLDDSFTSGRVGECGTLSKSPNDDGGPGPDCKTTYFLSGSEVTDENDKTVEIYGEMIIFDYALDGNRNKLLEDFCRCAHESNVHRFIEIFIEQMFPAEEEYRARASKAIVELHKARLVTQEHVEMALRARLLVGEDMVKRVPKYYEFMAYTMAPLFVTDDLNFTNLLRAVRASLGYWNTVKMLVPLFKRICEISVDGISTRWQTSGMNLSELVDGLHEQDVKDIEAAIIYKPVQPFQADSSSSPESKQPYFQEKITQERKRARRQGQQGESTKQNHA
;
A
#
# COMPACT_ATOMS: atom_id res chain seq x y z
N MET A 1 -10.27 -48.31 -56.27
CA MET A 1 -10.52 -49.74 -56.02
C MET A 1 -9.59 -50.24 -54.91
N ALA A 2 -10.10 -50.46 -53.68
CA ALA A 2 -9.59 -51.42 -52.69
C ALA A 2 -10.54 -51.42 -51.48
N LYS A 3 -10.63 -52.56 -50.80
CA LYS A 3 -11.77 -53.07 -50.01
C LYS A 3 -11.80 -52.61 -48.54
N LYS A 4 -13.00 -52.25 -48.06
CA LYS A 4 -13.79 -52.88 -46.96
C LYS A 4 -13.02 -53.44 -45.74
N LYS A 5 -13.35 -52.95 -44.53
CA LYS A 5 -13.81 -53.80 -43.41
C LYS A 5 -14.38 -53.00 -42.22
N LEU A 6 -15.63 -53.32 -41.88
CA LEU A 6 -16.30 -53.06 -40.61
C LEU A 6 -15.61 -53.83 -39.47
N ARG A 7 -15.70 -53.31 -38.24
CA ARG A 7 -15.95 -54.15 -37.08
C ARG A 7 -16.67 -53.37 -35.96
N ASP A 8 -17.88 -53.82 -35.67
CA ASP A 8 -18.63 -53.55 -34.45
C ASP A 8 -17.98 -54.22 -33.24
N SER A 9 -18.17 -53.65 -32.05
CA SER A 9 -18.13 -54.40 -30.77
C SER A 9 -18.94 -53.64 -29.71
N ASN A 10 -20.15 -54.16 -29.47
CA ASN A 10 -20.95 -53.97 -28.26
C ASN A 10 -20.17 -54.41 -27.01
N SER A 11 -20.39 -53.72 -25.89
CA SER A 11 -20.47 -54.39 -24.57
C SER A 11 -21.39 -53.58 -23.66
N SER A 12 -22.64 -54.02 -23.61
CA SER A 12 -23.54 -53.83 -22.48
C SER A 12 -23.00 -54.54 -21.25
N ASN A 13 -23.25 -53.98 -20.06
CA ASN A 13 -23.59 -54.77 -18.87
C ASN A 13 -24.36 -53.87 -17.89
N ASP A 14 -25.67 -54.06 -17.92
CA ASP A 14 -26.62 -53.76 -16.85
C ASP A 14 -26.46 -54.73 -15.67
N ASN A 15 -27.21 -54.43 -14.61
CA ASN A 15 -27.57 -55.26 -13.44
C ASN A 15 -26.55 -55.29 -12.28
N VAL A 16 -26.92 -55.16 -11.00
CA VAL A 16 -28.19 -55.31 -10.26
C VAL A 16 -27.96 -54.61 -8.90
N GLU A 17 -28.83 -53.68 -8.48
CA GLU A 17 -29.96 -53.86 -7.54
C GLU A 17 -29.57 -54.13 -6.06
N ARG A 18 -30.12 -53.28 -5.17
CA ARG A 18 -30.68 -53.60 -3.82
C ARG A 18 -29.69 -54.04 -2.71
N GLU A 19 -29.88 -53.78 -1.42
CA GLU A 19 -30.87 -53.10 -0.58
C GLU A 19 -30.26 -52.99 0.83
N GLU A 20 -30.94 -52.26 1.72
CA GLU A 20 -30.96 -52.43 3.19
C GLU A 20 -29.83 -51.88 4.10
N LEU A 21 -30.19 -50.78 4.77
CA LEU A 21 -30.38 -50.69 6.23
C LEU A 21 -29.34 -51.36 7.14
N SER A 22 -28.52 -50.53 7.79
CA SER A 22 -28.16 -50.74 9.20
C SER A 22 -27.71 -49.45 9.89
N MET A 23 -28.58 -48.88 10.72
CA MET A 23 -28.16 -48.08 11.88
C MET A 23 -27.78 -49.05 13.00
N PRO A 24 -26.75 -48.72 13.81
CA PRO A 24 -27.07 -48.52 15.22
C PRO A 24 -26.27 -47.42 15.93
N GLN A 25 -27.03 -46.74 16.82
CA GLN A 25 -26.70 -46.41 18.21
C GLN A 25 -25.68 -45.32 18.56
N ARG A 26 -26.24 -44.27 19.18
CA ARG A 26 -25.61 -43.36 20.14
C ARG A 26 -25.02 -44.10 21.34
N PRO A 27 -23.85 -43.68 21.86
CA PRO A 27 -23.51 -43.88 23.25
C PRO A 27 -23.92 -42.70 24.15
N ALA A 28 -23.97 -43.03 25.44
CA ALA A 28 -24.72 -42.40 26.51
C ALA A 28 -24.19 -41.06 27.03
N LYS A 29 -25.13 -40.29 27.60
CA LYS A 29 -24.90 -39.22 28.58
C LYS A 29 -24.08 -39.74 29.77
N LYS A 30 -23.13 -38.92 30.25
CA LYS A 30 -22.53 -39.02 31.58
C LYS A 30 -22.59 -37.65 32.30
N PRO A 31 -22.46 -37.63 33.64
CA PRO A 31 -23.34 -36.85 34.50
C PRO A 31 -22.78 -35.49 34.93
N ARG A 32 -23.74 -34.66 35.32
CA ARG A 32 -23.67 -33.40 36.05
C ARG A 32 -22.95 -33.57 37.40
N THR A 33 -21.82 -32.90 37.57
CA THR A 33 -21.19 -32.66 38.88
C THR A 33 -21.63 -31.29 39.42
N LYS A 34 -22.35 -31.31 40.56
CA LYS A 34 -22.56 -30.17 41.46
C LYS A 34 -21.62 -30.34 42.67
N ARG A 35 -20.85 -29.30 43.03
CA ARG A 35 -20.27 -28.97 44.35
C ARG A 35 -19.19 -27.91 44.12
N GLY A 36 -19.01 -26.82 44.85
CA GLY A 36 -19.68 -26.16 45.97
C GLY A 36 -19.19 -24.69 45.94
N GLN A 37 -20.01 -23.67 46.18
CA GLN A 37 -20.25 -23.07 47.50
C GLN A 37 -19.07 -23.18 48.48
N SER A 38 -18.33 -22.08 48.61
CA SER A 38 -17.71 -21.64 49.85
C SER A 38 -17.92 -20.13 49.95
N ASP A 39 -18.85 -19.75 50.82
CA ASP A 39 -18.91 -18.42 51.44
C ASP A 39 -17.72 -18.28 52.39
N ALA A 40 -17.06 -17.12 52.40
CA ALA A 40 -16.48 -16.53 53.60
C ALA A 40 -16.14 -15.07 53.34
N ALA A 41 -16.85 -14.21 54.06
CA ALA A 41 -16.60 -12.79 54.22
C ALA A 41 -15.41 -12.52 55.17
N ALA A 42 -14.69 -11.43 54.92
CA ALA A 42 -14.08 -10.54 55.91
C ALA A 42 -13.54 -9.32 55.15
N ASP A 43 -14.19 -8.16 55.20
CA ASP A 43 -14.12 -7.19 56.29
C ASP A 43 -12.81 -6.39 56.32
N SER A 44 -12.86 -5.17 55.78
CA SER A 44 -12.17 -4.01 56.34
C SER A 44 -12.69 -2.74 55.69
N ARG A 45 -13.68 -2.15 56.37
CA ARG A 45 -13.98 -0.73 56.31
C ARG A 45 -12.82 0.05 56.92
N ARG A 46 -12.35 1.09 56.24
CA ARG A 46 -11.96 2.34 56.90
C ARG A 46 -12.33 3.53 56.03
N CYS A 47 -13.04 4.44 56.66
CA CYS A 47 -13.59 5.67 56.13
C CYS A 47 -12.69 6.87 56.50
N LEU A 48 -12.96 8.01 55.83
CA LEU A 48 -12.71 9.41 56.24
C LEU A 48 -11.26 9.89 56.12
N ASP A 49 -10.92 11.12 55.73
CA ASP A 49 -11.65 12.29 55.21
C ASP A 49 -10.59 13.33 54.75
N GLU A 50 -11.07 14.50 54.28
CA GLU A 50 -10.40 15.82 54.21
C GLU A 50 -9.84 16.33 52.87
N ASN A 51 -10.74 17.03 52.17
CA ASN A 51 -10.75 18.48 51.96
C ASN A 51 -9.46 19.26 51.57
N THR A 52 -9.64 19.97 50.45
CA THR A 52 -9.20 21.33 50.07
C THR A 52 -7.98 21.52 49.14
N PRO A 53 -8.15 22.16 47.96
CA PRO A 53 -7.12 22.92 47.22
C PRO A 53 -7.11 24.40 47.73
N PRO A 54 -6.48 25.43 47.12
CA PRO A 54 -5.59 25.54 45.96
C PRO A 54 -4.29 26.35 46.27
N THR A 55 -3.43 26.63 45.28
CA THR A 55 -2.82 27.97 45.10
C THR A 55 -1.97 28.09 43.83
N SER A 56 -2.13 29.24 43.19
CA SER A 56 -1.29 29.82 42.16
C SER A 56 -0.07 30.50 42.78
N SER A 57 1.09 30.50 42.11
CA SER A 57 1.85 31.74 41.95
C SER A 57 3.03 31.68 40.98
N ARG A 58 3.23 32.88 40.45
CA ARG A 58 4.10 33.40 39.40
C ARG A 58 5.39 33.94 40.04
N ARG A 59 6.40 34.24 39.20
CA ARG A 59 7.69 34.96 39.45
C ARG A 59 8.87 34.02 39.82
N GLY A 60 10.10 34.17 39.33
CA GLY A 60 10.77 35.19 38.52
C GLY A 60 12.21 35.43 39.03
N ARG A 61 13.15 35.71 38.11
CA ARG A 61 14.54 36.25 38.25
C ARG A 61 15.64 35.27 38.73
N LYS A 62 16.73 35.05 37.96
CA LYS A 62 17.90 35.88 37.51
C LYS A 62 19.05 35.98 38.54
N ARG A 63 20.23 35.43 38.20
CA ARG A 63 21.63 35.89 38.46
C ARG A 63 22.60 34.81 37.95
N THR A 64 23.33 34.98 36.83
CA THR A 64 24.64 35.62 36.58
C THR A 64 25.83 35.12 37.43
N GLN A 65 26.81 34.51 36.76
CA GLN A 65 28.28 34.67 36.88
C GLN A 65 28.89 33.91 35.68
N ASN A 66 29.35 34.58 34.62
CA ASN A 66 30.69 35.12 34.38
C ASN A 66 31.83 34.12 34.63
N ALA A 67 32.46 33.66 33.54
CA ALA A 67 33.90 33.45 33.45
C ALA A 67 34.35 33.63 31.99
N ASP A 68 35.30 34.54 31.82
CA ASP A 68 35.97 34.97 30.59
C ASP A 68 36.92 33.92 30.00
N GLY A 69 37.30 34.10 28.73
CA GLY A 69 38.49 33.47 28.13
C GLY A 69 38.34 33.12 26.65
N PHE A 70 38.36 34.08 25.72
CA PHE A 70 39.51 34.39 24.85
C PHE A 70 40.00 33.23 23.94
N SER A 71 39.71 33.29 22.62
CA SER A 71 40.78 33.34 21.61
C SER A 71 40.27 33.74 20.22
N GLN A 72 41.11 34.53 19.55
CA GLN A 72 40.93 35.18 18.25
C GLN A 72 41.09 34.20 17.07
N GLY A 73 40.52 34.56 15.92
CA GLY A 73 40.80 33.85 14.66
C GLY A 73 40.06 34.41 13.45
N SER A 74 40.31 35.68 13.09
CA SER A 74 39.85 36.29 11.83
C SER A 74 40.49 35.64 10.59
N ARG A 75 39.71 35.53 9.50
CA ARG A 75 40.04 35.67 8.05
C ARG A 75 38.84 35.13 7.26
N LYS A 76 38.38 35.64 6.12
CA LYS A 76 38.55 36.86 5.32
C LYS A 76 37.36 36.79 4.34
N MET A 77 36.62 37.88 4.19
CA MET A 77 35.62 38.01 3.13
C MET A 77 36.34 38.22 1.80
N ASN A 78 35.91 37.51 0.76
CA ASN A 78 36.07 37.96 -0.63
C ASN A 78 34.67 38.08 -1.22
N LEU A 79 34.34 39.34 -1.49
CA LEU A 79 33.17 39.81 -2.21
C LEU A 79 33.69 40.11 -3.61
N ASP A 80 33.20 39.41 -4.64
CA ASP A 80 33.34 39.86 -6.03
C ASP A 80 31.96 39.79 -6.68
N ASP A 81 31.36 40.97 -6.80
CA ASP A 81 30.22 41.26 -7.65
C ASP A 81 30.66 41.19 -9.12
N SER A 82 29.88 40.49 -9.94
CA SER A 82 29.88 40.71 -11.39
C SER A 82 28.46 40.60 -11.91
N PHE A 83 27.91 41.78 -12.19
CA PHE A 83 26.71 41.99 -12.98
C PHE A 83 26.92 41.47 -14.41
N THR A 84 26.11 40.49 -14.83
CA THR A 84 25.74 40.34 -16.25
C THR A 84 24.26 39.98 -16.36
N SER A 85 23.50 40.94 -16.86
CA SER A 85 22.20 40.77 -17.50
C SER A 85 22.35 39.90 -18.75
N GLY A 86 21.50 38.88 -18.93
CA GLY A 86 21.44 38.16 -20.20
C GLY A 86 20.73 36.81 -20.18
N ARG A 87 19.58 36.78 -20.85
CA ARG A 87 18.95 35.66 -21.59
C ARG A 87 18.22 34.54 -20.84
N VAL A 88 16.94 34.47 -21.21
CA VAL A 88 16.03 33.32 -21.21
C VAL A 88 16.42 32.40 -22.39
N GLY A 89 16.53 31.09 -22.12
CA GLY A 89 16.99 30.02 -23.01
C GLY A 89 18.03 29.19 -22.24
N GLU A 90 18.00 27.86 -22.11
CA GLU A 90 17.68 26.81 -23.06
C GLU A 90 17.37 25.50 -22.31
N CYS A 91 16.75 24.59 -23.05
CA CYS A 91 16.52 23.18 -22.74
C CYS A 91 17.80 22.51 -22.19
N GLY A 92 17.77 22.10 -20.92
CA GLY A 92 18.85 21.37 -20.26
C GLY A 92 18.98 19.97 -20.85
N THR A 93 20.06 19.79 -21.60
CA THR A 93 20.50 18.54 -22.21
C THR A 93 21.11 17.61 -21.16
N LEU A 94 20.94 16.30 -21.37
CA LEU A 94 21.58 15.21 -20.64
C LEU A 94 23.09 15.46 -20.43
N SER A 95 23.51 15.67 -19.18
CA SER A 95 24.91 15.59 -18.80
C SER A 95 25.35 14.13 -18.75
N LYS A 96 26.03 13.69 -19.80
CA LYS A 96 26.94 12.52 -19.77
C LYS A 96 28.18 12.91 -18.97
N SER A 97 28.38 12.32 -17.81
CA SER A 97 29.67 12.43 -17.10
C SER A 97 30.77 11.72 -17.92
N PRO A 98 31.96 12.32 -18.08
CA PRO A 98 33.14 11.64 -18.60
C PRO A 98 33.80 10.81 -17.48
N ASN A 99 34.21 9.60 -17.87
CA ASN A 99 34.84 8.52 -17.09
C ASN A 99 35.70 8.92 -15.88
N ASP A 100 35.56 8.15 -14.79
CA ASP A 100 36.70 7.57 -14.06
C ASP A 100 36.28 6.30 -13.28
N ASP A 101 37.24 5.39 -13.14
CA ASP A 101 37.17 3.93 -12.98
C ASP A 101 36.27 3.31 -11.88
N GLY A 102 35.48 2.31 -12.29
CA GLY A 102 34.73 1.41 -11.39
C GLY A 102 33.59 0.66 -12.08
N GLY A 103 33.91 -0.19 -13.06
CA GLY A 103 32.91 -0.84 -13.92
C GLY A 103 31.96 -1.79 -13.18
N PRO A 104 30.64 -1.73 -13.42
CA PRO A 104 29.72 -2.82 -13.13
C PRO A 104 29.72 -3.84 -14.27
N GLY A 105 29.63 -5.13 -13.93
CA GLY A 105 29.69 -6.26 -14.86
C GLY A 105 28.64 -6.26 -15.98
N PRO A 106 28.77 -7.17 -16.96
CA PRO A 106 28.16 -7.05 -18.30
C PRO A 106 26.63 -7.13 -18.38
N ASP A 107 25.90 -7.35 -17.29
CA ASP A 107 24.45 -7.65 -17.35
C ASP A 107 23.53 -6.69 -16.57
N CYS A 108 24.04 -5.58 -16.01
CA CYS A 108 23.19 -4.64 -15.24
C CYS A 108 23.15 -3.24 -15.87
N LYS A 109 22.34 -3.09 -16.93
CA LYS A 109 22.00 -1.78 -17.52
C LYS A 109 20.75 -1.19 -16.87
N THR A 110 20.84 -0.77 -15.60
CA THR A 110 19.86 0.15 -15.03
C THR A 110 20.28 1.58 -15.37
N THR A 111 19.44 2.30 -16.14
CA THR A 111 19.71 3.69 -16.59
C THR A 111 19.27 4.74 -15.56
N TYR A 112 18.71 4.33 -14.43
CA TYR A 112 18.11 5.21 -13.44
C TYR A 112 18.83 5.04 -12.10
N PHE A 113 19.10 6.15 -11.43
CA PHE A 113 19.75 6.21 -10.11
C PHE A 113 18.95 7.14 -9.21
N LEU A 114 18.80 6.75 -7.95
CA LEU A 114 18.12 7.55 -6.93
C LEU A 114 19.07 8.65 -6.43
N SER A 115 18.60 9.90 -6.43
CA SER A 115 19.39 11.07 -6.03
C SER A 115 18.71 11.90 -4.93
N GLY A 116 17.62 11.40 -4.35
CA GLY A 116 16.95 12.06 -3.23
C GLY A 116 17.76 12.00 -1.95
N SER A 117 17.29 12.71 -0.92
CA SER A 117 17.92 12.74 0.40
C SER A 117 17.36 11.64 1.32
N GLU A 118 18.21 11.10 2.18
CA GLU A 118 17.81 10.20 3.26
C GLU A 118 16.75 10.84 4.17
N VAL A 119 15.79 10.04 4.67
CA VAL A 119 14.77 10.54 5.59
C VAL A 119 15.36 10.85 6.96
N THR A 120 15.04 12.05 7.44
CA THR A 120 15.22 12.52 8.81
C THR A 120 13.86 13.00 9.32
N ASP A 121 13.68 13.09 10.64
CA ASP A 121 12.45 13.61 11.24
C ASP A 121 12.06 15.01 10.70
N GLU A 122 13.06 15.77 10.24
CA GLU A 122 12.91 17.11 9.68
C GLU A 122 12.41 17.12 8.23
N ASN A 123 12.63 16.04 7.46
CA ASN A 123 12.31 15.99 6.03
C ASN A 123 11.25 14.92 5.64
N ASP A 124 10.69 14.18 6.60
CA ASP A 124 9.60 13.21 6.33
C ASP A 124 8.40 13.89 5.63
N LYS A 125 8.06 15.12 6.06
CA LYS A 125 7.04 15.96 5.38
C LYS A 125 7.41 16.29 3.95
N THR A 126 8.70 16.44 3.65
CA THR A 126 9.17 16.72 2.30
C THR A 126 9.00 15.49 1.41
N VAL A 127 9.25 14.29 1.93
CA VAL A 127 8.97 13.02 1.24
C VAL A 127 7.47 12.87 0.98
N GLU A 128 6.63 13.21 1.96
CA GLU A 128 5.17 13.23 1.80
C GLU A 128 4.74 14.15 0.65
N ILE A 129 5.18 15.42 0.65
CA ILE A 129 4.85 16.40 -0.39
C ILE A 129 5.32 15.92 -1.77
N TYR A 130 6.53 15.37 -1.89
CA TYR A 130 7.02 14.86 -3.17
C TYR A 130 6.25 13.63 -3.63
N GLY A 131 5.96 12.69 -2.73
CA GLY A 131 5.18 11.50 -3.05
C GLY A 131 3.78 11.88 -3.56
N GLU A 132 3.11 12.81 -2.89
CA GLU A 132 1.81 13.36 -3.30
C GLU A 132 1.89 13.98 -4.69
N MET A 133 2.86 14.86 -4.92
CA MET A 133 3.02 15.54 -6.21
C MET A 133 3.26 14.55 -7.35
N ILE A 134 4.14 13.57 -7.15
CA ILE A 134 4.52 12.60 -8.19
C ILE A 134 3.33 11.74 -8.57
N ILE A 135 2.66 11.12 -7.59
CA ILE A 135 1.52 10.25 -7.89
C ILE A 135 0.37 11.03 -8.48
N PHE A 136 0.18 12.26 -8.02
CA PHE A 136 -0.86 13.14 -8.52
C PHE A 136 -0.66 13.49 -10.00
N ASP A 137 0.54 13.92 -10.36
CA ASP A 137 0.86 14.24 -11.75
C ASP A 137 0.74 13.01 -12.66
N TYR A 138 1.25 11.85 -12.23
CA TYR A 138 1.11 10.60 -12.98
C TYR A 138 -0.36 10.14 -13.10
N ALA A 139 -1.15 10.29 -12.04
CA ALA A 139 -2.56 9.96 -12.03
C ALA A 139 -3.34 10.80 -13.06
N LEU A 140 -2.91 12.04 -13.34
CA LEU A 140 -3.52 12.86 -14.38
C LEU A 140 -3.04 12.51 -15.80
N ASP A 141 -1.74 12.52 -16.05
CA ASP A 141 -1.19 12.47 -17.40
C ASP A 141 -0.76 11.06 -17.85
N GLY A 142 -0.59 10.13 -16.91
CA GLY A 142 -0.10 8.77 -17.18
C GLY A 142 1.33 8.73 -17.74
N ASN A 143 2.09 9.83 -17.62
CA ASN A 143 3.40 9.96 -18.22
C ASN A 143 4.46 9.19 -17.43
N ARG A 144 4.76 7.99 -17.94
CA ARG A 144 5.78 7.10 -17.36
C ARG A 144 7.15 7.77 -17.21
N ASN A 145 7.64 8.47 -18.22
CA ASN A 145 9.01 9.01 -18.17
C ASN A 145 9.13 10.09 -17.10
N LYS A 146 8.10 10.95 -16.98
CA LYS A 146 8.02 11.97 -15.93
C LYS A 146 7.95 11.35 -14.53
N LEU A 147 7.13 10.30 -14.35
CA LEU A 147 7.09 9.53 -13.10
C LEU A 147 8.48 9.02 -12.71
N LEU A 148 9.22 8.40 -13.64
CA LEU A 148 10.55 7.86 -13.36
C LEU A 148 11.56 8.97 -13.03
N GLU A 149 11.55 10.08 -13.78
CA GLU A 149 12.43 11.23 -13.55
C GLU A 149 12.18 11.89 -12.19
N ASP A 150 10.92 12.23 -11.90
CA ASP A 150 10.57 12.89 -10.64
C ASP A 150 10.83 11.96 -9.45
N PHE A 151 10.56 10.65 -9.59
CA PHE A 151 10.86 9.67 -8.56
C PHE A 151 12.36 9.55 -8.30
N CYS A 152 13.19 9.42 -9.34
CA CYS A 152 14.66 9.35 -9.18
C CYS A 152 15.22 10.60 -8.50
N ARG A 153 14.68 11.78 -8.84
CA ARG A 153 15.13 13.04 -8.24
C ARG A 153 14.80 13.14 -6.74
N CYS A 154 13.65 12.61 -6.33
CA CYS A 154 13.10 12.83 -4.99
C CYS A 154 13.32 11.67 -4.02
N ALA A 155 13.38 10.43 -4.51
CA ALA A 155 13.50 9.24 -3.69
C ALA A 155 14.97 8.90 -3.37
N HIS A 156 15.17 8.35 -2.18
CA HIS A 156 16.41 7.79 -1.67
C HIS A 156 16.16 6.33 -1.28
N GLU A 157 17.19 5.49 -1.30
CA GLU A 157 17.06 4.05 -1.01
C GLU A 157 16.32 3.77 0.31
N SER A 158 16.63 4.55 1.36
CA SER A 158 15.99 4.41 2.68
C SER A 158 14.52 4.83 2.74
N ASN A 159 13.98 5.50 1.74
CA ASN A 159 12.61 6.05 1.77
C ASN A 159 11.71 5.60 0.62
N VAL A 160 12.21 4.72 -0.27
CA VAL A 160 11.42 4.20 -1.41
C VAL A 160 10.07 3.63 -0.96
N HIS A 161 10.05 2.82 0.09
CA HIS A 161 8.81 2.25 0.63
C HIS A 161 7.80 3.32 1.06
N ARG A 162 8.26 4.45 1.60
CA ARG A 162 7.41 5.56 2.02
C ARG A 162 6.70 6.22 0.84
N PHE A 163 7.38 6.37 -0.30
CA PHE A 163 6.73 6.83 -1.53
C PHE A 163 5.60 5.88 -1.96
N ILE A 164 5.81 4.56 -1.86
CA ILE A 164 4.77 3.57 -2.20
C ILE A 164 3.57 3.66 -1.25
N GLU A 165 3.81 3.86 0.05
CA GLU A 165 2.74 4.12 1.01
C GLU A 165 1.90 5.33 0.63
N ILE A 166 2.56 6.44 0.26
CA ILE A 166 1.91 7.68 -0.16
C ILE A 166 1.11 7.44 -1.43
N PHE A 167 1.65 6.71 -2.40
CA PHE A 167 0.96 6.42 -3.66
C PHE A 167 -0.34 5.66 -3.42
N ILE A 168 -0.32 4.71 -2.50
CA ILE A 168 -1.50 3.95 -2.07
C ILE A 168 -2.47 4.86 -1.30
N GLU A 169 -1.97 5.67 -0.37
CA GLU A 169 -2.75 6.54 0.50
C GLU A 169 -3.54 7.60 -0.27
N GLN A 170 -2.89 8.29 -1.19
CA GLN A 170 -3.48 9.42 -1.89
C GLN A 170 -4.59 9.02 -2.84
N MET A 171 -4.59 7.78 -3.33
CA MET A 171 -5.60 7.31 -4.27
C MET A 171 -6.82 6.69 -3.60
N PHE A 172 -6.84 6.47 -2.28
CA PHE A 172 -8.03 5.95 -1.59
C PHE A 172 -9.32 6.74 -1.86
N PRO A 173 -9.34 8.08 -1.68
CA PRO A 173 -10.56 8.86 -1.91
C PRO A 173 -10.82 9.14 -3.41
N ALA A 174 -9.94 8.72 -4.31
CA ALA A 174 -10.02 9.03 -5.72
C ALA A 174 -11.03 8.13 -6.47
N GLU A 175 -11.32 8.49 -7.72
CA GLU A 175 -12.10 7.61 -8.61
C GLU A 175 -11.34 6.31 -8.92
N GLU A 176 -12.05 5.30 -9.38
CA GLU A 176 -11.50 3.97 -9.65
C GLU A 176 -10.32 4.00 -10.64
N GLU A 177 -10.41 4.86 -11.66
CA GLU A 177 -9.33 5.03 -12.64
C GLU A 177 -8.02 5.49 -11.97
N TYR A 178 -8.10 6.46 -11.06
CA TYR A 178 -6.92 6.98 -10.35
C TYR A 178 -6.34 5.95 -9.38
N ARG A 179 -7.19 5.15 -8.72
CA ARG A 179 -6.74 3.99 -7.91
C ARG A 179 -5.92 3.01 -8.74
N ALA A 180 -6.41 2.64 -9.92
CA ALA A 180 -5.69 1.74 -10.82
C ALA A 180 -4.36 2.35 -11.31
N ARG A 181 -4.31 3.67 -11.52
CA ARG A 181 -3.07 4.36 -11.90
C ARG A 181 -2.01 4.33 -10.79
N ALA A 182 -2.37 4.37 -9.50
CA ALA A 182 -1.37 4.22 -8.45
C ALA A 182 -0.67 2.86 -8.50
N SER A 183 -1.43 1.77 -8.65
CA SER A 183 -0.84 0.43 -8.83
C SER A 183 0.07 0.39 -10.05
N LYS A 184 -0.38 0.99 -11.16
CA LYS A 184 0.40 1.07 -12.39
C LYS A 184 1.72 1.83 -12.17
N ALA A 185 1.71 2.94 -11.44
CA ALA A 185 2.93 3.67 -11.10
C ALA A 185 3.93 2.79 -10.35
N ILE A 186 3.46 2.03 -9.35
CA ILE A 186 4.29 1.10 -8.58
C ILE A 186 4.89 0.01 -9.49
N VAL A 187 4.10 -0.56 -10.39
CA VAL A 187 4.58 -1.57 -11.37
C VAL A 187 5.61 -0.97 -12.32
N GLU A 188 5.41 0.26 -12.82
CA GLU A 188 6.37 0.92 -13.70
C GLU A 188 7.71 1.19 -13.00
N LEU A 189 7.66 1.62 -11.73
CA LEU A 189 8.85 1.80 -10.90
C LEU A 189 9.57 0.47 -10.62
N HIS A 190 8.80 -0.61 -10.40
CA HIS A 190 9.33 -1.95 -10.20
C HIS A 190 10.03 -2.47 -11.47
N LYS A 191 9.39 -2.34 -12.63
CA LYS A 191 9.98 -2.68 -13.94
C LYS A 191 11.24 -1.88 -14.26
N ALA A 192 11.30 -0.62 -13.81
CA ALA A 192 12.49 0.22 -13.89
C ALA A 192 13.59 -0.15 -12.86
N ARG A 193 13.35 -1.15 -12.01
CA ARG A 193 14.24 -1.61 -10.91
C ARG A 193 14.52 -0.53 -9.86
N LEU A 194 13.65 0.47 -9.73
CA LEU A 194 13.72 1.51 -8.70
C LEU A 194 13.01 1.08 -7.41
N VAL A 195 12.05 0.16 -7.54
CA VAL A 195 11.27 -0.39 -6.44
C VAL A 195 11.45 -1.89 -6.42
N THR A 196 11.87 -2.45 -5.29
CA THR A 196 11.99 -3.89 -5.11
C THR A 196 10.66 -4.48 -4.62
N GLN A 197 10.52 -5.80 -4.73
CA GLN A 197 9.43 -6.55 -4.11
C GLN A 197 9.30 -6.22 -2.61
N GLU A 198 10.44 -6.14 -1.90
CA GLU A 198 10.47 -5.84 -0.47
C GLU A 198 9.90 -4.45 -0.14
N HIS A 199 10.22 -3.43 -0.93
CA HIS A 199 9.64 -2.10 -0.75
C HIS A 199 8.12 -2.10 -0.89
N VAL A 200 7.58 -2.87 -1.84
CA VAL A 200 6.12 -3.02 -2.02
C VAL A 200 5.53 -3.73 -0.80
N GLU A 201 6.10 -4.85 -0.37
CA GLU A 201 5.61 -5.59 0.80
C GLU A 201 5.62 -4.74 2.07
N MET A 202 6.69 -3.98 2.32
CA MET A 202 6.78 -3.06 3.46
C MET A 202 5.64 -2.03 3.45
N ALA A 203 5.43 -1.38 2.30
CA ALA A 203 4.37 -0.38 2.16
C ALA A 203 2.97 -0.97 2.35
N LEU A 204 2.71 -2.16 1.79
CA LEU A 204 1.45 -2.86 1.97
C LEU A 204 1.20 -3.19 3.44
N ARG A 205 2.24 -3.68 4.15
CA ARG A 205 2.13 -3.99 5.58
C ARG A 205 1.82 -2.73 6.39
N ALA A 206 2.56 -1.65 6.16
CA ALA A 206 2.35 -0.38 6.86
C ALA A 206 0.92 0.15 6.68
N ARG A 207 0.38 0.11 5.46
CA ARG A 207 -0.99 0.58 5.20
C ARG A 207 -2.06 -0.34 5.79
N LEU A 208 -1.89 -1.65 5.72
CA LEU A 208 -2.87 -2.59 6.27
C LEU A 208 -2.89 -2.59 7.80
N LEU A 209 -1.75 -2.32 8.46
CA LEU A 209 -1.67 -2.21 9.93
C LEU A 209 -2.55 -1.10 10.50
N VAL A 210 -2.70 0.02 9.78
CA VAL A 210 -3.61 1.11 10.18
C VAL A 210 -5.07 0.91 9.71
N GLY A 211 -5.34 -0.20 9.00
CA GLY A 211 -6.62 -0.43 8.33
C GLY A 211 -7.82 -0.48 9.28
N GLU A 212 -7.65 -1.05 10.47
CA GLU A 212 -8.74 -1.14 11.47
C GLU A 212 -9.24 0.25 11.90
N ASP A 213 -8.32 1.18 12.13
CA ASP A 213 -8.67 2.56 12.46
C ASP A 213 -9.22 3.31 11.26
N MET A 214 -8.69 3.04 10.07
CA MET A 214 -9.17 3.66 8.84
C MET A 214 -10.60 3.26 8.49
N VAL A 215 -11.05 2.03 8.79
CA VAL A 215 -12.44 1.61 8.56
C VAL A 215 -13.45 2.49 9.31
N LYS A 216 -13.09 3.00 10.49
CA LYS A 216 -13.96 3.93 11.25
C LYS A 216 -14.21 5.24 10.50
N ARG A 217 -13.25 5.68 9.69
CA ARG A 217 -13.32 6.92 8.89
C ARG A 217 -13.80 6.66 7.46
N VAL A 218 -13.44 5.52 6.90
CA VAL A 218 -13.73 5.10 5.52
C VAL A 218 -14.28 3.68 5.57
N PRO A 219 -15.62 3.49 5.66
CA PRO A 219 -16.22 2.16 5.83
C PRO A 219 -15.81 1.13 4.76
N LYS A 220 -15.50 1.59 3.54
CA LYS A 220 -15.05 0.78 2.40
C LYS A 220 -13.53 0.69 2.26
N TYR A 221 -12.77 0.94 3.32
CA TYR A 221 -11.31 1.01 3.26
C TYR A 221 -10.68 -0.23 2.60
N TYR A 222 -11.06 -1.44 3.04
CA TYR A 222 -10.49 -2.68 2.49
C TYR A 222 -10.92 -2.95 1.05
N GLU A 223 -12.12 -2.52 0.65
CA GLU A 223 -12.53 -2.56 -0.77
C GLU A 223 -11.59 -1.64 -1.58
N PHE A 224 -11.42 -0.38 -1.17
CA PHE A 224 -10.53 0.54 -1.89
C PHE A 224 -9.07 0.07 -1.93
N MET A 225 -8.58 -0.53 -0.84
CA MET A 225 -7.29 -1.20 -0.81
C MET A 225 -7.20 -2.33 -1.84
N ALA A 226 -8.20 -3.22 -1.88
CA ALA A 226 -8.25 -4.29 -2.87
C ALA A 226 -8.20 -3.76 -4.31
N TYR A 227 -8.93 -2.68 -4.62
CA TYR A 227 -8.87 -2.00 -5.92
C TYR A 227 -7.47 -1.50 -6.28
N THR A 228 -6.80 -0.84 -5.33
CA THR A 228 -5.45 -0.30 -5.52
C THR A 228 -4.39 -1.40 -5.56
N MET A 229 -4.59 -2.54 -4.91
CA MET A 229 -3.57 -3.59 -4.81
C MET A 229 -3.69 -4.65 -5.89
N ALA A 230 -4.90 -4.95 -6.39
CA ALA A 230 -5.12 -6.05 -7.32
C ALA A 230 -4.19 -6.04 -8.56
N PRO A 231 -3.89 -4.91 -9.21
CA PRO A 231 -2.96 -4.91 -10.34
C PRO A 231 -1.54 -5.38 -9.99
N LEU A 232 -1.11 -5.21 -8.72
CA LEU A 232 0.18 -5.70 -8.23
C LEU A 232 0.24 -7.23 -8.17
N PHE A 233 -0.91 -7.90 -8.01
CA PHE A 233 -1.00 -9.38 -8.01
C PHE A 233 -1.13 -9.97 -9.41
N VAL A 234 -1.46 -9.14 -10.40
CA VAL A 234 -1.68 -9.56 -11.80
C VAL A 234 -0.44 -9.34 -12.66
N THR A 235 0.52 -8.53 -12.22
CA THR A 235 1.81 -8.42 -12.90
C THR A 235 2.65 -9.68 -12.67
N ASP A 236 3.40 -10.09 -13.70
CA ASP A 236 4.31 -11.25 -13.62
C ASP A 236 5.66 -10.91 -12.97
N ASP A 237 5.95 -9.62 -12.80
CA ASP A 237 7.22 -9.15 -12.27
C ASP A 237 7.29 -9.24 -10.73
N LEU A 238 6.13 -9.18 -10.05
CA LEU A 238 6.03 -9.29 -8.60
C LEU A 238 5.64 -10.71 -8.17
N ASN A 239 6.24 -11.19 -7.08
CA ASN A 239 5.95 -12.53 -6.58
C ASN A 239 4.60 -12.57 -5.86
N PHE A 240 3.62 -13.22 -6.49
CA PHE A 240 2.26 -13.38 -5.97
C PHE A 240 2.24 -13.91 -4.52
N THR A 241 2.98 -14.98 -4.25
CA THR A 241 3.00 -15.66 -2.95
C THR A 241 3.52 -14.75 -1.85
N ASN A 242 4.61 -14.02 -2.11
CA ASN A 242 5.20 -13.14 -1.11
C ASN A 242 4.32 -11.91 -0.84
N LEU A 243 3.71 -11.32 -1.89
CA LEU A 243 2.72 -10.24 -1.71
C LEU A 243 1.55 -10.71 -0.84
N LEU A 244 1.03 -11.92 -1.10
CA LEU A 244 -0.12 -12.43 -0.37
C LEU A 244 0.21 -12.73 1.10
N ARG A 245 1.41 -13.25 1.39
CA ARG A 245 1.92 -13.41 2.75
C ARG A 245 2.08 -12.07 3.46
N ALA A 246 2.60 -11.04 2.79
CA ALA A 246 2.72 -9.70 3.35
C ALA A 246 1.35 -9.10 3.71
N VAL A 247 0.34 -9.29 2.85
CA VAL A 247 -1.05 -8.91 3.14
C VAL A 247 -1.57 -9.65 4.36
N ARG A 248 -1.50 -10.99 4.36
CA ARG A 248 -2.04 -11.81 5.44
C ARG A 248 -1.38 -11.53 6.80
N ALA A 249 -0.07 -11.32 6.82
CA ALA A 249 0.70 -11.05 8.03
C ALA A 249 0.30 -9.72 8.70
N SER A 250 -0.31 -8.80 7.95
CA SER A 250 -0.71 -7.47 8.43
C SER A 250 -2.15 -7.41 8.92
N LEU A 251 -2.91 -8.48 8.74
CA LEU A 251 -4.34 -8.52 9.00
C LEU A 251 -4.63 -9.29 10.28
N GLY A 252 -5.37 -8.64 11.17
CA GLY A 252 -6.06 -9.33 12.24
C GLY A 252 -7.12 -10.29 11.70
N TYR A 253 -7.53 -11.23 12.54
CA TYR A 253 -8.55 -12.25 12.25
C TYR A 253 -9.76 -11.68 11.49
N TRP A 254 -10.44 -10.70 12.08
CA TRP A 254 -11.68 -10.11 11.56
C TRP A 254 -11.52 -9.30 10.27
N ASN A 255 -10.30 -8.89 9.95
CA ASN A 255 -10.00 -8.07 8.78
C ASN A 255 -9.50 -8.91 7.60
N THR A 256 -9.12 -10.16 7.84
CA THR A 256 -8.60 -11.07 6.81
C THR A 256 -9.62 -11.28 5.70
N VAL A 257 -10.85 -11.66 6.06
CA VAL A 257 -11.94 -11.87 5.09
C VAL A 257 -12.31 -10.57 4.36
N LYS A 258 -12.42 -9.47 5.13
CA LYS A 258 -12.77 -8.15 4.61
C LYS A 258 -11.78 -7.61 3.58
N MET A 259 -10.54 -8.09 3.58
CA MET A 259 -9.51 -7.69 2.63
C MET A 259 -9.32 -8.74 1.51
N LEU A 260 -9.20 -10.03 1.86
CA LEU A 260 -8.89 -11.08 0.88
C LEU A 260 -10.04 -11.32 -0.12
N VAL A 261 -11.29 -11.33 0.35
CA VAL A 261 -12.46 -11.53 -0.53
C VAL A 261 -12.55 -10.45 -1.62
N PRO A 262 -12.55 -9.14 -1.30
CA PRO A 262 -12.59 -8.12 -2.36
C PRO A 262 -11.33 -8.11 -3.21
N LEU A 263 -10.15 -8.42 -2.65
CA LEU A 263 -8.91 -8.51 -3.42
C LEU A 263 -8.99 -9.62 -4.48
N PHE A 264 -9.42 -10.81 -4.10
CA PHE A 264 -9.52 -11.96 -5.00
C PHE A 264 -10.57 -11.74 -6.09
N LYS A 265 -11.74 -11.19 -5.72
CA LYS A 265 -12.75 -10.78 -6.70
C LYS A 265 -12.19 -9.79 -7.70
N ARG A 266 -11.47 -8.76 -7.21
CA ARG A 266 -10.90 -7.73 -8.07
C ARG A 266 -9.83 -8.29 -9.01
N ILE A 267 -8.98 -9.20 -8.53
CA ILE A 267 -8.01 -9.91 -9.39
C ILE A 267 -8.74 -10.67 -10.51
N CYS A 268 -9.83 -11.37 -10.20
CA CYS A 268 -10.64 -12.06 -11.21
C CYS A 268 -11.31 -11.12 -12.21
N GLU A 269 -11.69 -9.91 -11.81
CA GLU A 269 -12.29 -8.91 -12.70
C GLU A 269 -11.28 -8.34 -13.70
N ILE A 270 -10.03 -8.14 -13.29
CA ILE A 270 -9.01 -7.45 -14.11
C ILE A 270 -8.05 -8.41 -14.81
N SER A 271 -8.01 -9.69 -14.44
CA SER A 271 -7.15 -10.71 -15.03
C SER A 271 -7.95 -11.70 -15.85
N VAL A 272 -7.51 -11.94 -17.10
CA VAL A 272 -8.13 -12.93 -18.00
C VAL A 272 -8.04 -14.34 -17.43
N ASP A 273 -6.91 -14.67 -16.81
CA ASP A 273 -6.66 -15.99 -16.20
C ASP A 273 -7.23 -16.11 -14.78
N GLY A 274 -7.72 -14.98 -14.24
CA GLY A 274 -8.22 -14.84 -12.88
C GLY A 274 -7.18 -15.14 -11.79
N ILE A 275 -7.65 -15.29 -10.56
CA ILE A 275 -6.78 -15.68 -9.44
C ILE A 275 -6.48 -17.18 -9.43
N SER A 276 -7.37 -18.02 -9.95
CA SER A 276 -7.27 -19.48 -9.84
C SER A 276 -5.97 -20.03 -10.44
N THR A 277 -5.56 -19.52 -11.61
CA THR A 277 -4.31 -19.93 -12.28
C THR A 277 -3.10 -19.53 -11.44
N ARG A 278 -3.02 -18.26 -11.01
CA ARG A 278 -1.93 -17.76 -10.17
C ARG A 278 -1.84 -18.53 -8.85
N TRP A 279 -3.00 -18.78 -8.24
CA TRP A 279 -3.12 -19.59 -7.03
C TRP A 279 -2.55 -21.00 -7.22
N GLN A 280 -2.95 -21.72 -8.28
CA GLN A 280 -2.44 -23.05 -8.58
C GLN A 280 -0.93 -23.06 -8.81
N THR A 281 -0.41 -22.10 -9.58
CA THR A 281 1.03 -21.99 -9.85
C THR A 281 1.86 -21.59 -8.63
N SER A 282 1.25 -20.90 -7.67
CA SER A 282 1.94 -20.42 -6.47
C SER A 282 2.33 -21.53 -5.50
N GLY A 283 1.67 -22.69 -5.58
CA GLY A 283 1.81 -23.79 -4.62
C GLY A 283 1.35 -23.45 -3.19
N MET A 284 0.69 -22.30 -2.99
CA MET A 284 0.23 -21.86 -1.67
C MET A 284 -0.95 -22.70 -1.18
N ASN A 285 -0.89 -23.14 0.08
CA ASN A 285 -2.02 -23.80 0.71
C ASN A 285 -2.99 -22.75 1.28
N LEU A 286 -4.29 -22.95 1.07
CA LEU A 286 -5.32 -22.07 1.64
C LEU A 286 -5.24 -22.00 3.16
N SER A 287 -4.86 -23.10 3.82
CA SER A 287 -4.69 -23.15 5.26
C SER A 287 -3.69 -22.11 5.79
N GLU A 288 -2.68 -21.71 4.99
CA GLU A 288 -1.74 -20.64 5.35
C GLU A 288 -2.42 -19.27 5.48
N LEU A 289 -3.55 -19.06 4.80
CA LEU A 289 -4.29 -17.80 4.82
C LEU A 289 -5.46 -17.81 5.80
N VAL A 290 -6.10 -18.97 5.99
CA VAL A 290 -7.36 -19.06 6.74
C VAL A 290 -7.20 -19.62 8.14
N ASP A 291 -5.96 -19.88 8.60
CA ASP A 291 -5.74 -20.40 9.95
C ASP A 291 -6.41 -19.53 11.01
N GLY A 292 -7.12 -20.20 11.90
CA GLY A 292 -8.01 -19.64 12.91
C GLY A 292 -9.42 -19.29 12.44
N LEU A 293 -9.65 -18.91 11.17
CA LEU A 293 -10.92 -18.32 10.70
C LEU A 293 -12.13 -19.25 10.87
N HIS A 294 -13.32 -18.65 10.97
CA HIS A 294 -14.57 -19.40 11.03
C HIS A 294 -14.83 -20.13 9.72
N GLU A 295 -15.50 -21.28 9.77
CA GLU A 295 -15.77 -22.09 8.59
C GLU A 295 -16.49 -21.31 7.47
N GLN A 296 -17.40 -20.39 7.83
CA GLN A 296 -18.08 -19.54 6.84
C GLN A 296 -17.11 -18.56 6.16
N ASP A 297 -16.21 -17.95 6.92
CA ASP A 297 -15.18 -17.04 6.43
C ASP A 297 -14.22 -17.76 5.46
N VAL A 298 -13.86 -19.01 5.78
CA VAL A 298 -13.07 -19.87 4.88
C VAL A 298 -13.81 -20.09 3.57
N LYS A 299 -15.09 -20.47 3.63
CA LYS A 299 -15.93 -20.68 2.43
C LYS A 299 -16.06 -19.43 1.58
N ASP A 300 -16.15 -18.25 2.19
CA ASP A 300 -16.24 -16.98 1.47
C ASP A 300 -14.94 -16.67 0.72
N ILE A 301 -13.78 -16.97 1.33
CA ILE A 301 -12.46 -16.84 0.68
C ILE A 301 -12.31 -17.88 -0.44
N GLU A 302 -12.68 -19.14 -0.21
CA GLU A 302 -12.68 -20.20 -1.24
C GLU A 302 -13.53 -19.80 -2.44
N ALA A 303 -14.75 -19.34 -2.19
CA ALA A 303 -15.68 -18.87 -3.20
C ALA A 303 -15.08 -17.70 -4.02
N ALA A 304 -14.32 -16.81 -3.38
CA ALA A 304 -13.64 -15.71 -4.05
C ALA A 304 -12.47 -16.19 -4.94
N ILE A 305 -11.79 -17.29 -4.60
CA ILE A 305 -10.70 -17.86 -5.42
C ILE A 305 -11.26 -18.51 -6.70
N ILE A 306 -12.41 -19.17 -6.61
CA ILE A 306 -13.08 -19.81 -7.76
C ILE A 306 -14.04 -18.86 -8.49
N TYR A 307 -14.15 -17.61 -8.04
CA TYR A 307 -15.06 -16.62 -8.59
C TYR A 307 -14.74 -16.37 -10.07
N LYS A 308 -15.77 -16.51 -10.90
CA LYS A 308 -15.75 -16.10 -12.31
C LYS A 308 -16.69 -14.91 -12.46
N PRO A 309 -16.19 -13.72 -12.83
CA PRO A 309 -17.08 -12.60 -13.09
C PRO A 309 -18.04 -12.98 -14.22
N VAL A 310 -19.33 -12.76 -14.00
CA VAL A 310 -20.32 -12.84 -15.06
C VAL A 310 -19.98 -11.71 -16.02
N GLN A 311 -19.49 -12.04 -17.22
CA GLN A 311 -19.15 -11.00 -18.19
C GLN A 311 -20.39 -10.14 -18.41
N PRO A 312 -20.28 -8.80 -18.26
CA PRO A 312 -21.40 -7.94 -18.59
C PRO A 312 -21.76 -8.19 -20.05
N PHE A 313 -23.04 -8.47 -20.30
CA PHE A 313 -23.58 -8.57 -21.64
C PHE A 313 -23.12 -7.34 -22.42
N GLN A 314 -22.31 -7.54 -23.46
CA GLN A 314 -21.89 -6.47 -24.35
C GLN A 314 -23.14 -6.00 -25.10
N ALA A 315 -23.87 -5.05 -24.51
CA ALA A 315 -24.81 -4.26 -25.27
C ALA A 315 -23.98 -3.36 -26.19
N ASP A 316 -24.22 -3.50 -27.49
CA ASP A 316 -23.57 -2.72 -28.55
C ASP A 316 -23.48 -1.24 -28.16
N SER A 317 -22.24 -0.79 -27.98
CA SER A 317 -21.92 0.49 -27.37
C SER A 317 -21.99 1.60 -28.40
N SER A 318 -23.18 2.17 -28.59
CA SER A 318 -23.39 3.47 -29.26
C SER A 318 -23.92 4.50 -28.26
N SER A 319 -23.15 4.83 -27.23
CA SER A 319 -23.36 6.07 -26.48
C SER A 319 -22.06 6.51 -25.81
N SER A 320 -21.54 7.62 -26.31
CA SER A 320 -20.40 8.36 -25.75
C SER A 320 -20.78 8.92 -24.38
N PRO A 321 -20.03 8.67 -23.30
CA PRO A 321 -20.28 9.31 -22.02
C PRO A 321 -19.59 10.68 -21.99
N GLU A 322 -20.35 11.75 -22.22
CA GLU A 322 -19.93 13.12 -21.94
C GLU A 322 -19.82 13.41 -20.44
N SER A 323 -18.65 13.93 -20.06
CA SER A 323 -18.31 14.81 -18.94
C SER A 323 -19.10 14.73 -17.63
N LYS A 324 -18.52 14.06 -16.63
CA LYS A 324 -18.72 14.37 -15.21
C LYS A 324 -17.38 14.46 -14.47
N GLN A 325 -16.47 15.32 -14.94
CA GLN A 325 -15.17 15.57 -14.30
C GLN A 325 -15.03 16.80 -13.36
N PRO A 326 -16.01 17.72 -13.14
CA PRO A 326 -15.68 19.01 -12.54
C PRO A 326 -15.31 18.95 -11.05
N TYR A 327 -15.89 18.03 -10.26
CA TYR A 327 -15.70 18.03 -8.80
C TYR A 327 -14.30 17.60 -8.36
N PHE A 328 -13.73 16.60 -9.02
CA PHE A 328 -12.40 16.10 -8.68
C PHE A 328 -11.32 17.10 -9.14
N GLN A 329 -11.49 17.68 -10.34
CA GLN A 329 -10.56 18.66 -10.90
C GLN A 329 -10.50 19.96 -10.08
N GLU A 330 -11.60 20.36 -9.45
CA GLU A 330 -11.65 21.52 -8.55
C GLU A 330 -10.92 21.27 -7.23
N LYS A 331 -11.14 20.11 -6.59
CA LYS A 331 -10.43 19.73 -5.36
C LYS A 331 -8.92 19.60 -5.60
N ILE A 332 -8.55 19.03 -6.74
CA ILE A 332 -7.19 18.96 -7.29
C ILE A 332 -6.55 20.34 -7.43
N THR A 333 -7.28 21.29 -8.00
CA THR A 333 -6.78 22.64 -8.25
C THR A 333 -6.58 23.40 -6.94
N GLN A 334 -7.41 23.13 -5.93
CA GLN A 334 -7.28 23.72 -4.61
C GLN A 334 -6.05 23.17 -3.85
N GLU A 335 -5.79 21.86 -3.91
CA GLU A 335 -4.57 21.27 -3.30
C GLU A 335 -3.29 21.79 -3.96
N ARG A 336 -3.24 21.93 -5.31
CA ARG A 336 -2.10 22.57 -6.01
C ARG A 336 -1.83 24.00 -5.55
N LYS A 337 -2.88 24.78 -5.28
CA LYS A 337 -2.73 26.15 -4.73
C LYS A 337 -2.19 26.13 -3.30
N ARG A 338 -2.51 25.09 -2.51
CA ARG A 338 -2.05 24.94 -1.13
C ARG A 338 -0.57 24.55 -1.07
N ALA A 339 -0.16 23.53 -1.83
CA ALA A 339 1.23 23.06 -1.89
C ALA A 339 2.19 24.16 -2.38
N ARG A 340 1.82 24.92 -3.43
CA ARG A 340 2.64 26.04 -3.93
C ARG A 340 2.83 27.16 -2.91
N ARG A 341 1.80 27.46 -2.11
CA ARG A 341 1.89 28.49 -1.06
C ARG A 341 2.80 28.06 0.10
N GLN A 342 2.85 26.77 0.40
CA GLN A 342 3.71 26.25 1.47
C GLN A 342 5.19 26.18 1.05
N GLY A 343 5.48 25.84 -0.21
CA GLY A 343 6.85 25.85 -0.75
C GLY A 343 7.49 27.25 -0.74
N GLN A 344 6.74 28.29 -1.12
CA GLN A 344 7.25 29.67 -1.16
C GLN A 344 7.51 30.30 0.22
N GLN A 345 6.77 29.86 1.25
CA GLN A 345 7.01 30.33 2.62
C GLN A 345 8.28 29.72 3.23
N GLY A 346 8.63 28.49 2.88
CA GLY A 346 9.89 27.86 3.31
C GLY A 346 11.13 28.57 2.76
N GLU A 347 11.10 29.02 1.51
CA GLU A 347 12.21 29.75 0.88
C GLU A 347 12.35 31.19 1.40
N SER A 348 11.22 31.87 1.66
CA SER A 348 11.23 33.24 2.21
C SER A 348 11.81 33.33 3.63
N THR A 349 11.74 32.23 4.39
CA THR A 349 12.28 32.21 5.76
C THR A 349 13.80 31.97 5.79
N LYS A 350 14.36 31.34 4.76
CA LYS A 350 15.82 31.12 4.63
C LYS A 350 16.57 32.36 4.15
N GLN A 351 15.91 33.30 3.46
CA GLN A 351 16.54 34.57 3.05
C GLN A 351 16.62 35.64 4.16
N ASN A 352 15.88 35.47 5.27
CA ASN A 352 15.92 36.42 6.39
C ASN A 352 16.91 36.04 7.51
N HIS A 353 17.65 34.94 7.34
CA HIS A 353 18.66 34.47 8.28
C HIS A 353 20.06 34.29 7.67
N ALA A 354 20.28 34.83 6.46
CA ALA A 354 21.59 34.98 5.85
C ALA A 354 22.15 36.39 6.10
#